data_AF-A0A820BJS8-F1
#
_entry.id   AF-A0A820BJS8-F1
#
_cell.length_a   1.000
_cell.length_b   1.000
_cell.length_c   1.000
_cell.angle_alpha   90.00
_cell.angle_beta   90.00
_cell.angle_gamma   90.00
#
_symmetry.space_group_name_H-M   'P 1'
#
loop_
_entity.id
_entity.type
_entity.pdbx_description
1 polymer ?
#
loop_
_entity_poly.entity_id
_entity_poly.type
_entity_poly.pdbx_seq_one_letter_code
_entity_poly.pdbx_strand_id
1 'polypeptide(L)'
;IRSFKLAKKCLLDVIEIFSMGKSTILQCLLQMRRLFLDEEHRYLLNTLYLNDYCLWIQTECQTKWLNSLVEAMTHTIEYELDENNLELNFEEKHFSWKVTLHEISDTDDDDDCLSLSDKKNC
;
A
#
# COMPACT_ATOMS: atom_id res chain seq x y z
N ILE A 1 3.48 9.00 -4.50
CA ILE A 1 3.94 9.44 -3.15
C ILE A 1 4.31 8.20 -2.36
N ARG A 2 5.59 8.04 -2.00
CA ARG A 2 6.11 6.98 -1.12
C ARG A 2 6.90 7.69 -0.03
N SER A 3 6.65 7.37 1.25
CA SER A 3 7.26 8.07 2.38
C SER A 3 7.90 7.07 3.33
N PHE A 4 9.21 7.18 3.52
CA PHE A 4 9.96 6.35 4.47
C PHE A 4 9.46 6.57 5.91
N LYS A 5 9.22 7.82 6.30
CA LYS A 5 8.69 8.18 7.62
C LYS A 5 7.35 7.49 7.92
N LEU A 6 6.45 7.43 6.92
CA LEU A 6 5.17 6.74 7.09
C LEU A 6 5.38 5.23 7.27
N ALA A 7 6.23 4.61 6.44
CA ALA A 7 6.54 3.19 6.55
C ALA A 7 7.16 2.84 7.92
N LYS A 8 8.11 3.64 8.42
CA LYS A 8 8.70 3.47 9.75
C LYS A 8 7.65 3.56 10.86
N LYS A 9 6.69 4.49 10.73
CA LYS A 9 5.57 4.60 11.68
C LYS A 9 4.67 3.36 11.65
N CYS A 10 4.28 2.88 10.46
CA CYS A 10 3.47 1.68 10.34
C CYS A 10 4.17 0.45 10.95
N LEU A 11 5.50 0.34 10.83
CA LEU A 11 6.24 -0.74 11.48
C LEU A 11 6.19 -0.66 13.02
N LEU A 12 6.25 0.55 13.59
CA LEU A 12 6.07 0.72 15.04
C LEU A 12 4.66 0.31 15.48
N ASP A 13 3.64 0.66 14.70
CA ASP A 13 2.26 0.23 14.98
C ASP A 13 2.14 -1.32 14.95
N VAL A 14 2.85 -1.98 14.04
CA VAL A 14 2.92 -3.46 13.98
C VAL A 14 3.58 -4.03 15.23
N ILE A 15 4.70 -3.46 15.69
CA ILE A 15 5.36 -3.89 16.94
C ILE A 15 4.38 -3.77 18.10
N GLU A 16 3.62 -2.69 18.19
CA GLU A 16 2.62 -2.48 19.23
C GLU A 16 1.55 -3.58 19.20
N ILE A 17 0.96 -3.85 18.02
CA ILE A 17 -0.01 -4.94 17.83
C ILE A 17 0.55 -6.28 18.30
N PHE A 18 1.80 -6.58 17.97
CA PHE A 18 2.43 -7.84 18.36
C PHE A 18 2.68 -7.91 19.87
N SER A 19 3.09 -6.80 20.50
CA SER A 19 3.29 -6.72 21.95
C SER A 19 2.01 -6.94 22.76
N MET A 20 0.84 -6.58 22.22
CA MET A 20 -0.46 -6.83 22.86
C MET A 20 -0.83 -8.33 22.88
N GLY A 21 -0.20 -9.12 22.02
CA GLY A 21 -0.27 -10.59 22.02
C GLY A 21 -1.19 -11.18 20.95
N LYS A 22 -1.31 -12.51 21.01
CA LYS A 22 -1.90 -13.34 19.94
C LYS A 22 -3.35 -13.00 19.60
N SER A 23 -4.15 -12.64 20.60
CA SER A 23 -5.57 -12.33 20.41
C SER A 23 -5.76 -11.09 19.51
N THR A 24 -4.95 -10.05 19.72
CA THR A 24 -4.97 -8.83 18.91
C THR A 24 -4.51 -9.13 17.48
N ILE A 25 -3.43 -9.90 17.32
CA ILE A 25 -2.95 -10.32 16.00
C ILE A 25 -4.01 -11.14 15.25
N LEU A 26 -4.67 -12.08 15.93
CA LEU A 26 -5.77 -12.87 15.35
C LEU A 26 -6.93 -11.96 14.92
N GLN A 27 -7.29 -10.96 15.72
CA GLN A 27 -8.32 -9.98 15.33
C GLN A 27 -7.91 -9.23 14.06
N CYS A 28 -6.66 -8.78 13.96
CA CYS A 28 -6.14 -8.13 12.75
C CYS A 28 -6.18 -9.08 11.53
N LEU A 29 -5.78 -10.35 11.69
CA LEU A 29 -5.83 -11.35 10.62
C LEU A 29 -7.26 -11.62 10.15
N LEU A 30 -8.21 -11.74 11.08
CA LEU A 30 -9.63 -11.93 10.75
C LEU A 30 -10.23 -10.71 10.06
N GLN A 31 -9.83 -9.49 10.44
CA GLN A 31 -10.23 -8.26 9.76
C GLN A 31 -9.68 -8.24 8.32
N MET A 32 -8.38 -8.51 8.13
CA MET A 32 -7.78 -8.60 6.80
C MET A 32 -8.47 -9.66 5.93
N ARG A 33 -8.78 -10.82 6.51
CA ARG A 33 -9.51 -11.87 5.82
C ARG A 33 -10.88 -11.42 5.31
N ARG A 34 -11.60 -10.63 6.12
CA ARG A 34 -12.88 -10.03 5.72
C ARG A 34 -12.71 -9.02 4.59
N LEU A 35 -11.70 -8.15 4.68
CA LEU A 35 -11.42 -7.15 3.64
C LEU A 35 -11.16 -7.80 2.27
N PHE A 36 -10.45 -8.94 2.23
CA PHE A 36 -10.17 -9.62 0.97
C PHE A 36 -11.31 -10.52 0.45
N LEU A 37 -12.33 -10.82 1.27
CA LEU A 37 -13.51 -11.56 0.81
C LEU A 37 -14.36 -10.72 -0.14
N ASP A 38 -14.45 -9.42 0.11
CA ASP A 38 -15.28 -8.49 -0.67
C ASP A 38 -14.63 -8.11 -2.01
N GLU A 39 -13.35 -8.44 -2.21
CA GLU A 39 -12.61 -8.14 -3.43
C GLU A 39 -12.47 -9.37 -4.34
N GLU A 40 -13.08 -9.28 -5.53
CA GLU A 40 -13.20 -10.35 -6.53
C GLU A 40 -11.87 -11.03 -6.91
N HIS A 41 -10.76 -10.31 -6.85
CA HIS A 41 -9.43 -10.83 -7.22
C HIS A 41 -8.54 -11.19 -6.03
N ARG A 42 -8.94 -10.86 -4.79
CA ARG A 42 -8.10 -11.01 -3.58
C ARG A 42 -8.56 -12.12 -2.66
N TYR A 43 -9.76 -12.67 -2.84
CA TYR A 43 -10.27 -13.76 -2.00
C TYR A 43 -9.34 -14.99 -1.99
N LEU A 44 -8.57 -15.20 -3.07
CA LEU A 44 -7.59 -16.29 -3.15
C LEU A 44 -6.52 -16.20 -2.04
N LEU A 45 -6.13 -14.99 -1.62
CA LEU A 45 -5.16 -14.80 -0.53
C LEU A 45 -5.66 -15.36 0.80
N ASN A 46 -6.98 -15.39 1.00
CA ASN A 46 -7.56 -16.01 2.18
C ASN A 46 -7.28 -17.52 2.21
N THR A 47 -7.48 -18.17 1.06
CA THR A 47 -7.27 -19.61 0.90
C THR A 47 -5.80 -20.00 0.91
N LEU A 48 -4.92 -19.17 0.33
CA LEU A 48 -3.49 -19.47 0.24
C LEU A 48 -2.71 -19.18 1.53
N TYR A 49 -3.14 -18.20 2.31
CA TYR A 49 -2.32 -17.68 3.41
C TYR A 49 -3.13 -17.43 4.68
N LEU A 50 -4.18 -16.60 4.64
CA LEU A 50 -4.76 -16.08 5.88
C LEU A 50 -5.47 -17.14 6.71
N ASN A 51 -6.06 -18.16 6.08
CA ASN A 51 -6.65 -19.29 6.81
C ASN A 51 -5.58 -20.04 7.62
N ASP A 52 -4.45 -20.36 7.01
CA ASP A 52 -3.36 -21.08 7.65
C ASP A 52 -2.69 -20.23 8.74
N TYR A 53 -2.52 -18.93 8.52
CA TYR A 53 -1.99 -18.03 9.55
C TYR A 53 -2.94 -17.87 10.75
N CYS A 54 -4.26 -17.83 10.52
CA CYS A 54 -5.24 -17.81 11.61
C CYS A 54 -5.18 -19.10 12.44
N LEU A 55 -5.05 -20.25 11.79
CA LEU A 55 -4.91 -21.54 12.49
C LEU A 55 -3.59 -21.60 13.27
N TRP A 56 -2.47 -21.27 12.62
CA TRP A 56 -1.15 -21.28 13.22
C TRP A 56 -1.07 -20.43 14.49
N ILE A 57 -1.65 -19.21 14.47
CA ILE A 57 -1.62 -18.35 15.65
C ILE A 57 -2.48 -18.87 16.81
N GLN A 58 -3.54 -19.62 16.49
CA GLN A 58 -4.43 -20.24 17.48
C GLN A 58 -3.82 -21.51 18.10
N THR A 59 -3.07 -22.31 17.33
CA THR A 59 -2.65 -23.66 17.75
C THR A 59 -1.16 -23.77 18.09
N GLU A 60 -0.28 -23.17 17.29
CA GLU A 60 1.16 -23.48 17.32
C GLU A 60 2.03 -22.31 17.76
N CYS A 61 1.55 -21.07 17.60
CA CYS A 61 2.32 -19.90 17.98
C CYS A 61 2.63 -19.93 19.48
N GLN A 62 3.89 -19.71 19.85
CA GLN A 62 4.32 -19.61 21.25
C GLN A 62 4.47 -18.15 21.66
N THR A 63 3.93 -17.77 22.82
CA THR A 63 4.03 -16.37 23.29
C THR A 63 5.47 -15.94 23.54
N LYS A 64 6.35 -16.87 23.95
CA LYS A 64 7.78 -16.61 24.13
C LYS A 64 8.47 -16.23 22.82
N TRP A 65 8.18 -16.97 21.75
CA TRP A 65 8.70 -16.67 20.42
C TRP A 65 8.20 -15.31 19.93
N LEU A 66 6.93 -15.00 20.18
CA LEU A 66 6.33 -13.72 19.82
C LEU A 66 7.03 -12.55 20.51
N ASN A 67 7.29 -12.65 21.81
CA ASN A 67 8.01 -11.62 22.54
C ASN A 67 9.45 -11.46 22.03
N SER A 68 10.12 -12.57 21.72
CA SER A 68 11.47 -12.53 21.11
C SER A 68 11.45 -11.88 19.73
N LEU A 69 10.41 -12.11 18.93
CA LEU A 69 10.22 -11.45 17.64
C LEU A 69 10.02 -9.95 17.82
N VAL A 70 9.18 -9.52 18.77
CA VAL A 70 8.95 -8.11 19.08
C VAL A 70 10.26 -7.43 19.46
N GLU A 71 11.05 -8.04 20.35
CA GLU A 71 12.36 -7.52 20.76
C GLU A 71 13.33 -7.39 19.57
N ALA A 72 13.40 -8.40 18.71
CA ALA A 72 14.23 -8.36 17.51
C ALA A 72 13.78 -7.26 16.54
N MET A 73 12.46 -7.11 16.31
CA MET A 73 11.92 -6.06 15.45
C MET A 73 12.22 -4.67 16.00
N THR A 74 12.05 -4.45 17.31
CA THR A 74 12.38 -3.17 17.95
C THR A 74 13.85 -2.82 17.74
N HIS A 75 14.76 -3.77 17.98
CA HIS A 75 16.19 -3.57 17.78
C HIS A 75 16.53 -3.21 16.33
N THR A 76 15.98 -3.93 15.34
CA THR A 76 16.21 -3.62 13.92
C THR A 76 15.69 -2.24 13.54
N ILE A 77 14.52 -1.81 14.03
CA ILE A 77 13.97 -0.48 13.70
C ILE A 77 14.81 0.67 14.30
N GLU A 78 15.35 0.47 15.50
CA GLU A 78 16.13 1.49 16.22
C GLU A 78 17.54 1.63 15.66
N TYR A 79 18.21 0.51 15.35
CA TYR A 79 19.64 0.51 15.06
C TYR A 79 20.00 0.26 13.59
N GLU A 80 19.17 -0.45 12.82
CA GLU A 80 19.53 -0.89 11.46
C GLU A 80 18.73 -0.17 10.36
N LEU A 81 17.49 0.24 10.65
CA LEU A 81 16.63 0.95 9.69
C LEU A 81 16.97 2.44 9.60
N ASP A 82 17.92 2.73 8.70
CA ASP A 82 18.15 4.06 8.14
C ASP A 82 17.64 4.13 6.69
N GLU A 83 17.16 5.32 6.28
CA GLU A 83 16.66 5.56 4.91
C GLU A 83 17.74 5.27 3.86
N ASN A 84 19.00 5.54 4.23
CA ASN A 84 20.16 5.33 3.37
C ASN A 84 20.58 3.86 3.27
N ASN A 85 20.24 3.02 4.25
CA ASN A 85 20.60 1.60 4.28
C ASN A 85 19.69 0.75 3.39
N LEU A 86 18.54 1.28 2.97
CA LEU A 86 17.54 0.49 2.24
C LEU A 86 17.80 0.46 0.72
N GLU A 87 18.89 1.07 0.24
CA GLU A 87 19.16 1.27 -1.20
C GLU A 87 17.94 1.82 -1.97
N LEU A 88 17.01 2.48 -1.26
CA LEU A 88 15.76 3.02 -1.80
C LEU A 88 15.98 4.36 -2.51
N ASN A 89 17.21 4.88 -2.49
CA ASN A 89 17.66 5.98 -3.32
C ASN A 89 17.78 5.50 -4.77
N PHE A 90 16.63 5.18 -5.38
CA PHE A 90 16.51 5.22 -6.83
C PHE A 90 16.66 6.68 -7.24
N GLU A 91 17.87 7.06 -7.64
CA GLU A 91 18.08 8.20 -8.53
C GLU A 91 17.33 7.93 -9.83
N GLU A 92 16.01 8.11 -9.88
CA GLU A 92 15.32 8.28 -11.16
C GLU A 92 13.87 8.76 -11.03
N LYS A 93 13.58 9.80 -11.81
CA LYS A 93 12.26 10.16 -12.38
C LYS A 93 11.22 10.85 -11.50
N HIS A 94 11.62 11.83 -10.70
CA HIS A 94 10.69 12.92 -10.35
C HIS A 94 10.55 14.00 -11.46
N PHE A 95 11.28 13.86 -12.58
CA PHE A 95 11.34 14.85 -13.67
C PHE A 95 10.27 14.67 -14.77
N SER A 96 9.62 13.50 -14.87
CA SER A 96 8.75 13.22 -16.02
C SER A 96 7.35 13.86 -15.94
N TRP A 97 6.81 14.09 -14.74
CA TRP A 97 5.41 14.54 -14.61
C TRP A 97 5.23 16.06 -14.77
N LYS A 98 6.30 16.84 -14.62
CA LYS A 98 6.24 18.31 -14.78
C LYS A 98 6.25 18.76 -16.23
N VAL A 99 6.86 17.98 -17.13
CA VAL A 99 7.00 18.35 -18.54
C VAL A 99 5.68 18.12 -19.30
N THR A 100 4.94 17.06 -19.00
CA THR A 100 3.70 16.69 -19.72
C THR A 100 2.52 17.65 -19.50
N LEU A 101 2.51 18.47 -18.44
CA LEU A 101 1.44 19.46 -18.23
C LEU A 101 1.62 20.74 -19.06
N HIS A 102 2.80 20.97 -19.65
CA HIS A 102 3.03 22.15 -20.50
C HIS A 102 2.74 21.87 -21.98
N GLU A 103 2.79 20.61 -22.42
CA GLU A 103 2.62 20.23 -23.84
C GLU A 103 1.16 20.01 -24.26
N ILE A 104 0.18 20.11 -23.34
CA ILE A 104 -1.25 19.96 -23.64
C ILE A 104 -1.94 21.33 -23.91
N SER A 105 -1.24 22.46 -23.75
CA SER A 105 -1.85 23.80 -23.90
C SER A 105 -1.66 24.46 -25.27
N ASP A 106 -0.82 23.93 -26.16
CA ASP A 106 -0.46 24.62 -27.41
C ASP A 106 -0.83 23.80 -28.65
N THR A 107 -2.13 23.51 -28.83
CA THR A 107 -2.66 23.10 -30.14
C THR A 107 -4.04 23.71 -30.36
N ASP A 108 -4.08 25.04 -30.39
CA ASP A 108 -5.13 25.78 -31.10
C ASP A 108 -4.62 26.01 -32.54
N ASP A 109 -4.77 24.98 -33.39
CA ASP A 109 -4.74 25.14 -34.85
C ASP A 109 -6.18 24.98 -35.37
N ASP A 110 -6.68 26.07 -35.95
CA ASP A 110 -7.92 26.20 -36.71
C ASP A 110 -8.02 25.14 -37.84
N ASP A 111 -9.19 24.52 -38.05
CA ASP A 111 -10.00 24.62 -39.28
C ASP A 111 -11.14 23.57 -39.37
N ASP A 112 -12.35 24.13 -39.40
CA ASP A 112 -13.42 23.92 -40.39
C ASP A 112 -14.42 22.75 -40.36
N CYS A 113 -15.64 23.17 -40.74
CA CYS A 113 -16.70 22.52 -41.51
C CYS A 113 -18.10 22.29 -40.89
N LEU A 114 -18.97 23.24 -41.27
CA LEU A 114 -20.29 23.05 -41.92
C LEU A 114 -21.53 22.90 -41.04
N SER A 115 -22.19 24.03 -40.75
CA SER A 115 -23.63 24.08 -40.52
C SER A 115 -24.38 24.31 -41.84
N LEU A 116 -24.81 23.23 -42.47
CA LEU A 116 -25.88 23.23 -43.48
C LEU A 116 -27.19 22.82 -42.80
N SER A 117 -28.02 23.81 -42.48
CA SER A 117 -29.46 23.60 -42.28
C SER A 117 -30.23 24.91 -42.50
N ASP A 118 -30.49 25.18 -43.77
CA ASP A 118 -31.77 25.56 -44.38
C ASP A 118 -32.87 26.28 -43.57
N LYS A 119 -33.46 27.30 -44.26
CA LYS A 119 -34.82 27.88 -44.18
C LYS A 119 -35.04 29.09 -43.25
N LYS A 120 -35.04 30.31 -43.84
CA LYS A 120 -36.28 30.93 -44.39
C LYS A 120 -36.00 32.33 -44.95
N ASN A 121 -36.42 32.47 -46.19
CA ASN A 121 -36.52 33.69 -46.99
C ASN A 121 -37.60 34.63 -46.41
N CYS A 122 -37.23 35.85 -46.04
CA CYS A 122 -38.07 37.06 -46.03
C CYS A 122 -37.18 38.29 -45.99
#